data_AF-A0A6S7BS37-F1
#
_entry.id   AF-A0A6S7BS37-F1
#
_cell.length_a   1.000
_cell.length_b   1.000
_cell.length_c   1.000
_cell.angle_alpha   90.00
_cell.angle_beta   90.00
_cell.angle_gamma   90.00
#
_symmetry.space_group_name_H-M   'P 1'
#
loop_
_entity.id
_entity.type
_entity.pdbx_description
1 polymer ?
#
loop_
_entity_poly.entity_id
_entity_poly.type
_entity_poly.pdbx_seq_one_letter_code
_entity_poly.pdbx_strand_id
1 'polypeptide(L)'
;MIPFDTLDRDPWHFARPKLAEAYLDAFDLKLSSARGMFARRRMGKTEFLRMDLLPSAAARGYLAAYTNLWDNRAAPETALLAALMEALEPQGVIAKLRIPVKKVKATAKIPGGAEGSLEADRSIALQTRIGT
;
A
#
# COMPACT_ATOMS: atom_id res chain seq x y z
N MET A 1 0.15 -8.56 -4.67
CA MET A 1 -1.32 -8.64 -4.51
C MET A 1 -2.00 -8.07 -5.76
N ILE A 2 -3.22 -8.49 -6.13
CA ILE A 2 -3.97 -7.84 -7.22
C ILE A 2 -4.29 -6.41 -6.74
N PRO A 3 -3.90 -5.34 -7.45
CA PRO A 3 -4.24 -3.98 -7.05
C PRO A 3 -5.76 -3.86 -6.92
N PHE A 4 -6.24 -3.28 -5.81
CA PHE A 4 -7.69 -3.17 -5.51
C PHE A 4 -8.50 -2.53 -6.64
N ASP A 5 -7.82 -1.75 -7.49
CA ASP A 5 -8.35 -1.08 -8.67
C ASP A 5 -8.71 -2.03 -9.85
N THR A 6 -8.29 -3.30 -9.79
CA THR A 6 -8.51 -4.30 -10.86
C THR A 6 -9.55 -5.37 -10.49
N LEU A 7 -10.26 -5.20 -9.37
CA LEU A 7 -11.46 -6.00 -9.12
C LEU A 7 -12.56 -5.46 -10.02
N ASP A 8 -12.62 -5.97 -11.26
CA ASP A 8 -13.77 -5.80 -12.15
C ASP A 8 -15.03 -5.93 -11.31
N ARG A 9 -15.90 -4.92 -11.37
CA ARG A 9 -17.13 -4.87 -10.57
C ARG A 9 -17.96 -6.10 -10.92
N ASP A 10 -17.85 -7.13 -10.09
CA ASP A 10 -18.60 -8.36 -10.23
C ASP A 10 -20.09 -7.98 -10.27
N PRO A 11 -20.82 -8.27 -11.37
CA PRO A 11 -22.23 -7.93 -11.49
C PRO A 11 -23.09 -8.50 -10.35
N TRP A 12 -22.60 -9.52 -9.66
CA TRP A 12 -23.29 -10.21 -8.57
C TRP A 12 -22.93 -9.67 -7.18
N HIS A 13 -22.05 -8.67 -7.11
CA HIS A 13 -21.67 -8.07 -5.84
C HIS A 13 -22.80 -7.23 -5.24
N PHE A 14 -23.21 -7.59 -4.03
CA PHE A 14 -24.14 -6.77 -3.25
C PHE A 14 -23.38 -5.72 -2.43
N ALA A 15 -23.24 -4.51 -3.01
CA ALA A 15 -22.52 -3.40 -2.40
C ALA A 15 -23.18 -2.92 -1.10
N ARG A 16 -22.36 -2.69 -0.06
CA ARG A 16 -22.81 -2.24 1.28
C ARG A 16 -22.05 -0.98 1.73
N PRO A 17 -22.16 0.15 0.99
CA PRO A 17 -21.38 1.36 1.27
C PRO A 17 -21.65 1.95 2.65
N LYS A 18 -22.92 2.04 3.07
CA LYS A 18 -23.30 2.56 4.40
C LYS A 18 -22.69 1.75 5.55
N LEU A 19 -22.53 0.44 5.36
CA LEU A 19 -21.90 -0.43 6.36
C LEU A 19 -20.39 -0.17 6.42
N ALA A 20 -19.73 -0.01 5.27
CA ALA A 20 -18.31 0.33 5.21
C ALA A 20 -18.04 1.69 5.88
N GLU A 21 -18.86 2.71 5.58
CA GLU A 21 -18.78 4.02 6.23
C GLU A 21 -18.91 3.91 7.74
N ALA A 22 -19.93 3.23 8.26
CA ALA A 22 -20.11 3.07 9.70
C ALA A 22 -18.94 2.35 10.40
N TYR A 23 -18.24 1.45 9.71
CA TYR A 23 -17.03 0.84 10.23
C TYR A 23 -15.85 1.82 10.25
N LEU A 24 -15.65 2.57 9.16
CA LEU A 24 -14.55 3.54 9.05
C LEU A 24 -14.74 4.73 10.00
N ASP A 25 -15.95 5.27 10.09
CA ASP A 25 -16.29 6.34 11.05
C ASP A 25 -15.96 5.91 12.49
N ALA A 26 -16.20 4.64 12.81
CA ALA A 26 -15.86 4.13 14.13
C ALA A 26 -14.36 3.95 14.36
N PHE A 27 -13.57 3.69 13.30
CA PHE A 27 -12.10 3.70 13.39
C PHE A 27 -11.56 5.14 13.49
N ASP A 28 -12.19 6.10 12.81
CA ASP A 28 -11.84 7.54 12.88
C ASP A 28 -11.96 8.11 14.30
N LEU A 29 -12.89 7.58 15.11
CA LEU A 29 -13.03 7.94 16.53
C LEU A 29 -11.82 7.52 17.38
N LYS A 30 -10.94 6.63 16.89
CA LYS A 30 -9.73 6.12 17.56
C LYS A 30 -9.97 5.49 18.95
N LEU A 31 -11.22 5.18 19.28
CA LEU A 31 -11.61 4.52 20.53
C LEU A 31 -11.27 3.02 20.53
N SER A 32 -11.09 2.43 19.34
CA SER A 32 -10.75 1.02 19.18
C SER A 32 -9.85 0.83 17.97
N SER A 33 -8.78 0.05 18.14
CA SER A 33 -7.81 -0.31 17.10
C SER A 33 -8.17 -1.58 16.34
N ALA A 34 -9.12 -2.38 16.85
CA ALA A 34 -9.46 -3.68 16.27
C ALA A 34 -10.95 -3.99 16.43
N ARG A 35 -11.57 -4.48 15.36
CA ARG A 35 -12.98 -4.87 15.36
C ARG A 35 -13.17 -6.24 14.70
N GLY A 36 -13.88 -7.12 15.39
CA GLY A 36 -14.27 -8.43 14.86
C GLY A 36 -15.58 -8.36 14.05
N MET A 37 -15.67 -9.13 12.98
CA MET A 37 -16.90 -9.30 12.20
C MET A 37 -17.40 -10.75 12.30
N PHE A 38 -18.48 -10.95 13.06
CA PHE A 38 -19.09 -12.26 13.29
C PHE A 38 -20.39 -12.41 12.50
N ALA A 39 -20.56 -13.58 11.90
CA ALA A 39 -21.74 -13.99 11.11
C ALA A 39 -21.59 -15.48 10.74
N ARG A 40 -22.65 -16.11 10.24
CA ARG A 40 -22.60 -17.49 9.71
C ARG A 40 -21.69 -17.59 8.46
N ARG A 41 -21.39 -18.81 8.03
CA ARG A 41 -20.64 -19.07 6.78
C ARG A 41 -21.45 -18.55 5.59
N ARG A 42 -20.75 -18.12 4.53
CA ARG A 42 -21.34 -17.62 3.26
C ARG A 42 -22.25 -16.39 3.39
N MET A 43 -22.04 -15.57 4.42
CA MET A 43 -22.74 -14.28 4.59
C MET A 43 -22.04 -13.09 3.89
N GLY A 44 -21.08 -13.35 3.00
CA GLY A 44 -20.37 -12.30 2.25
C GLY A 44 -19.42 -11.44 3.08
N LYS A 45 -18.87 -11.94 4.20
CA LYS A 45 -17.92 -11.17 5.04
C LYS A 45 -16.60 -10.87 4.32
N THR A 46 -16.02 -11.88 3.66
CA THR A 46 -14.77 -11.70 2.91
C THR A 46 -14.97 -10.76 1.73
N GLU A 47 -16.13 -10.88 1.07
CA GLU A 47 -16.52 -10.02 -0.04
C GLU A 47 -16.70 -8.57 0.42
N PHE A 48 -17.40 -8.35 1.54
CA PHE A 48 -17.51 -7.02 2.15
C PHE A 48 -16.15 -6.40 2.45
N LEU A 49 -15.23 -7.15 3.07
CA LEU A 49 -13.90 -6.63 3.36
C LEU A 49 -13.19 -6.19 2.07
N ARG A 50 -13.17 -7.06 1.05
CA ARG A 50 -12.37 -6.83 -0.16
C ARG A 50 -12.98 -5.83 -1.14
N MET A 51 -14.30 -5.81 -1.29
CA MET A 51 -15.00 -5.03 -2.31
C MET A 51 -15.59 -3.72 -1.77
N ASP A 52 -15.99 -3.69 -0.49
CA ASP A 52 -16.60 -2.51 0.13
C ASP A 52 -15.61 -1.79 1.06
N LEU A 53 -15.13 -2.46 2.10
CA LEU A 53 -14.41 -1.83 3.21
C LEU A 53 -13.01 -1.37 2.81
N LEU A 54 -12.21 -2.23 2.19
CA LEU A 54 -10.83 -1.91 1.82
C LEU A 54 -10.74 -0.78 0.78
N PRO A 55 -11.52 -0.78 -0.31
CA PRO A 55 -11.54 0.33 -1.26
C PRO A 55 -12.01 1.64 -0.60
N SER A 56 -13.02 1.59 0.26
CA SER A 56 -13.49 2.77 1.00
C SER A 56 -12.43 3.30 1.98
N ALA A 57 -11.67 2.40 2.62
CA ALA A 57 -10.57 2.78 3.51
C ALA A 57 -9.44 3.48 2.71
N ALA A 58 -9.04 2.89 1.58
CA ALA A 58 -8.02 3.47 0.71
C ALA A 58 -8.44 4.85 0.19
N ALA A 59 -9.70 5.02 -0.20
CA ALA A 59 -10.24 6.31 -0.62
C ALA A 59 -10.21 7.38 0.49
N ARG A 60 -10.30 6.98 1.76
CA ARG A 60 -10.15 7.85 2.94
C ARG A 60 -8.69 8.08 3.37
N GLY A 61 -7.71 7.55 2.62
CA GLY A 61 -6.28 7.71 2.92
C GLY A 61 -5.73 6.72 3.94
N TYR A 62 -6.47 5.67 4.28
CA TYR A 62 -5.95 4.58 5.09
C TYR A 62 -4.98 3.70 4.30
N LEU A 63 -3.95 3.21 4.98
CA LEU A 63 -3.14 2.10 4.49
C LEU A 63 -3.95 0.79 4.65
N ALA A 64 -4.43 0.24 3.52
CA ALA A 64 -5.24 -0.97 3.51
C ALA A 64 -4.40 -2.20 3.13
N ALA A 65 -4.39 -3.21 4.00
CA ALA A 65 -3.76 -4.50 3.74
C ALA A 65 -4.77 -5.63 3.99
N TYR A 66 -4.76 -6.66 3.15
CA TYR A 66 -5.55 -7.87 3.35
C TYR A 66 -4.63 -9.07 3.52
N THR A 67 -4.89 -9.88 4.55
CA THR A 67 -4.22 -11.17 4.72
C THR A 67 -5.23 -12.24 5.10
N ASN A 68 -5.08 -13.43 4.53
CA ASN A 68 -5.84 -14.61 4.93
C ASN A 68 -4.91 -15.53 5.70
N LEU A 69 -5.07 -15.55 7.03
CA LEU A 69 -4.21 -16.30 7.93
C LEU A 69 -4.31 -17.83 7.76
N TRP A 70 -5.32 -18.32 7.05
CA TRP A 70 -5.47 -19.75 6.79
C TRP A 70 -4.67 -20.25 5.60
N ASP A 71 -4.20 -19.37 4.71
CA ASP A 71 -3.43 -19.77 3.53
C ASP A 71 -2.01 -20.24 3.90
N ASN A 72 -1.45 -19.71 4.99
CA ASN A 72 -0.19 -20.18 5.56
C ASN A 72 -0.35 -20.49 7.07
N ARG A 73 -0.98 -21.63 7.37
CA ARG A 73 -1.18 -22.10 8.76
C ARG A 73 0.13 -22.38 9.50
N ALA A 74 1.22 -22.65 8.78
CA ALA A 74 2.51 -22.99 9.37
C ALA A 74 3.26 -21.74 9.88
N ALA A 75 3.03 -20.57 9.26
CA ALA A 75 3.69 -19.32 9.61
C ALA A 75 2.76 -18.09 9.36
N PRO A 76 1.70 -17.90 10.17
CA PRO A 76 0.75 -16.79 10.02
C PRO A 76 1.40 -15.40 10.15
N GLU A 77 2.46 -15.28 10.95
CA GLU A 77 3.25 -14.07 11.10
C GLU A 77 3.90 -13.64 9.78
N THR A 78 4.35 -14.60 8.97
CA THR A 78 4.94 -14.31 7.66
C THR A 78 3.87 -13.80 6.70
N ALA A 79 2.67 -14.38 6.74
CA ALA A 79 1.55 -13.91 5.92
C ALA A 79 1.08 -12.50 6.29
N LEU A 80 1.18 -12.13 7.57
CA LEU A 80 0.87 -10.78 8.03
C LEU A 80 1.94 -9.77 7.59
N LEU A 81 3.23 -10.09 7.83
CA LEU A 81 4.34 -9.22 7.43
C LEU A 81 4.37 -9.00 5.93
N ALA A 82 4.19 -10.05 5.13
CA ALA A 82 4.15 -9.94 3.68
C ALA A 82 3.04 -9.00 3.20
N ALA A 83 1.82 -9.12 3.76
CA ALA A 83 0.70 -8.25 3.41
C ALA A 83 0.96 -6.78 3.80
N LEU A 84 1.62 -6.55 4.94
CA LEU A 84 1.96 -5.19 5.38
C LEU A 84 3.06 -4.57 4.52
N MET A 85 4.12 -5.34 4.24
CA MET A 85 5.22 -4.89 3.37
C MET A 85 4.71 -4.52 1.97
N GLU A 86 3.85 -5.36 1.40
CA GLU A 86 3.19 -5.10 0.12
C GLU A 86 2.34 -3.83 0.15
N ALA A 87 1.57 -3.62 1.23
CA ALA A 87 0.75 -2.41 1.36
C ALA A 87 1.61 -1.14 1.46
N LEU A 88 2.77 -1.24 2.11
CA LEU A 88 3.73 -0.14 2.24
C LEU A 88 4.52 0.14 0.96
N GLU A 89 4.56 -0.80 0.00
CA GLU A 89 5.24 -0.53 -1.26
C GLU A 89 4.57 0.64 -1.98
N PRO A 90 5.35 1.64 -2.43
CA PRO A 90 4.79 2.81 -3.09
C PRO A 90 4.03 2.38 -4.36
N GLN A 91 2.71 2.52 -4.35
CA GLN A 91 1.88 2.18 -5.49
C GLN A 91 1.87 3.34 -6.48
N GLY A 92 2.45 3.16 -7.67
CA GLY A 92 2.42 4.17 -8.74
C GLY A 92 3.47 3.97 -9.82
N VAL A 93 3.27 4.67 -10.94
CA VAL A 93 4.20 4.69 -12.10
C VAL A 93 5.60 5.18 -11.68
N ILE A 94 5.67 6.04 -10.66
CA ILE A 94 6.90 6.62 -10.11
C ILE A 94 7.73 5.58 -9.32
N ALA A 95 7.09 4.58 -8.71
CA ALA A 95 7.79 3.48 -8.03
C ALA A 95 8.42 2.48 -9.00
N LYS A 96 7.76 2.27 -10.16
CA LYS A 96 8.33 1.51 -11.29
C LYS A 96 9.45 2.31 -12.00
N LEU A 97 9.42 3.64 -11.86
CA LEU A 97 10.53 4.52 -12.20
C LEU A 97 11.61 4.52 -11.10
N ARG A 98 11.96 3.34 -10.57
CA ARG A 98 13.30 3.07 -10.03
C ARG A 98 14.29 3.12 -11.19
N ILE A 99 14.48 4.28 -11.81
CA ILE A 99 15.63 4.51 -12.67
C ILE A 99 16.81 4.48 -11.70
N PRO A 100 17.68 3.45 -11.73
CA PRO A 100 18.94 3.57 -11.05
C PRO A 100 19.64 4.74 -11.72
N VAL A 101 19.85 5.84 -11.00
CA VAL A 101 20.72 6.93 -11.48
C VAL A 101 22.16 6.40 -11.38
N LYS A 102 22.49 5.40 -12.19
CA LYS A 102 23.86 5.04 -12.54
C LYS A 102 24.38 6.21 -13.34
N LYS A 103 24.94 7.20 -12.62
CA LYS A 103 25.77 8.30 -13.12
C LYS A 103 25.64 8.51 -14.63
N VAL A 104 24.53 9.09 -15.06
CA VAL A 104 24.50 9.64 -16.41
C VAL A 104 25.31 10.93 -16.32
N LYS A 105 26.59 10.86 -16.66
CA LYS A 105 27.35 12.03 -17.08
C LYS A 105 26.70 12.51 -18.39
N ALA A 106 25.54 13.16 -18.28
CA ALA A 106 24.94 13.91 -19.36
C ALA A 106 25.70 15.23 -19.46
N THR A 107 26.95 15.16 -19.93
CA THR A 107 27.60 16.33 -20.52
C THR A 107 27.00 16.51 -21.91
N ALA A 108 25.71 16.84 -21.95
CA ALA A 108 25.12 17.42 -23.15
C ALA A 108 25.67 18.83 -23.22
N LYS A 109 26.68 19.04 -24.07
CA LYS A 109 27.02 20.37 -24.56
C LYS A 109 25.75 20.92 -25.19
N ILE A 110 25.03 21.74 -24.45
CA ILE A 110 24.01 22.64 -24.97
C ILE A 110 24.81 23.74 -25.68
N PRO A 111 24.78 23.83 -27.02
CA PRO A 111 25.41 24.93 -27.70
C PRO A 111 24.50 26.15 -27.53
N GLY A 112 24.84 27.00 -26.56
CA GLY A 112 24.20 28.30 -26.37
C GLY A 112 23.38 28.42 -25.08
N GLY A 113 24.03 28.93 -24.03
CA GLY A 113 23.36 29.73 -23.01
C GLY A 113 23.15 29.07 -21.64
N ALA A 114 23.78 29.68 -20.64
CA ALA A 114 23.57 29.57 -19.19
C ALA A 114 24.16 28.34 -18.47
N GLU A 115 25.28 28.60 -17.77
CA GLU A 115 25.86 27.75 -16.74
C GLU A 115 24.90 27.67 -15.54
N GLY A 116 24.17 26.57 -15.42
CA GLY A 116 23.43 26.22 -14.21
C GLY A 116 24.09 25.00 -13.56
N SER A 117 25.08 25.21 -12.70
CA SER A 117 25.56 24.15 -11.81
C SER A 117 24.52 23.97 -10.69
N LEU A 118 23.70 22.94 -10.81
CA LEU A 118 22.82 22.52 -9.71
C LEU A 118 23.50 21.38 -8.95
N GLU A 119 24.35 21.76 -8.00
CA GLU A 119 24.90 20.90 -6.96
C GLU A 119 23.73 20.43 -6.07
N ALA A 120 23.23 19.23 -6.29
CA ALA A 120 22.33 18.56 -5.37
C ALA A 120 23.14 17.55 -4.54
N ASP A 121 23.83 18.06 -3.52
CA ASP A 121 24.46 17.24 -2.48
C ASP A 121 23.35 16.55 -1.67
N ARG A 122 23.29 15.21 -1.76
CA ARG A 122 22.60 14.37 -0.78
C ARG A 122 23.62 13.48 -0.09
N SER A 123 24.33 14.07 0.84
CA SER A 123 25.10 13.39 1.88
C SER A 123 24.13 12.68 2.83
N ILE A 124 23.73 11.45 2.47
CA ILE A 124 23.24 10.48 3.45
C ILE A 124 24.45 9.67 3.91
N ALA A 125 25.15 10.22 4.90
CA ALA A 125 26.12 9.48 5.68
C ALA A 125 25.38 8.66 6.74
N LEU A 126 25.04 7.42 6.41
CA LEU A 126 24.74 6.39 7.40
C LEU A 126 25.95 5.46 7.47
N GLN A 127 26.93 5.89 8.27
CA GLN A 127 27.99 5.03 8.77
C GLN A 127 27.35 4.00 9.70
N THR A 128 27.28 2.74 9.29
CA THR A 128 27.19 1.64 10.23
C THR A 128 28.55 0.94 10.23
N ARG A 129 29.39 1.37 11.18
CA ARG A 129 30.56 0.63 11.62
C ARG A 129 30.09 -0.70 12.20
N ILE A 130 30.41 -1.82 11.58
CA ILE A 130 30.59 -3.08 12.31
C ILE A 130 31.88 -3.69 11.78
N GLY A 131 32.91 -3.58 12.61
CA GLY A 131 34.19 -4.26 12.45
C GLY A 131 34.81 -4.30 13.83
N THR A 132 34.71 -5.45 14.48
CA THR A 132 35.83 -6.21 15.05
C THR A 132 35.36 -7.65 15.20
#